data_AF-A0A1F9ZV37-F1
#
_entry.id   AF-A0A1F9ZV37-F1
#
_cell.length_a   1.000
_cell.length_b   1.000
_cell.length_c   1.000
_cell.angle_alpha   90.00
_cell.angle_beta   90.00
_cell.angle_gamma   90.00
#
_symmetry.space_group_name_H-M   'P 1'
#
loop_
_entity.id
_entity.type
_entity.pdbx_description
1 polymer ?
#
loop_
_entity_poly.entity_id
_entity_poly.type
_entity_poly.pdbx_seq_one_letter_code
_entity_poly.pdbx_strand_id
1 'polypeptide(L)' 'MKVSAIRNGKMIIKVSEVKEAAGEGFRISEEFYYELDRQVNEIIEEAKRRAKKNGRRTIKPYDL' A
#
# COMPACT_ATOMS: atom_id res chain seq x y z
N MET A 1 5.13 -10.79 -15.20
CA MET A 1 5.42 -10.74 -13.75
C MET A 1 4.10 -10.86 -12.98
N LYS A 2 3.60 -12.07 -12.69
CA LYS A 2 2.22 -12.20 -12.18
C LYS A 2 1.97 -13.20 -11.04
N VAL A 3 2.99 -13.86 -10.48
CA VAL A 3 2.77 -14.80 -9.35
C VAL A 3 3.86 -14.73 -8.27
N SER A 4 5.02 -14.11 -8.55
CA SER A 4 6.20 -14.16 -7.66
C SER A 4 6.26 -13.04 -6.61
N ALA A 5 5.53 -11.93 -6.78
CA ALA A 5 5.64 -10.77 -5.90
C ALA A 5 4.94 -10.99 -4.54
N ILE A 6 3.79 -11.68 -4.51
CA ILE A 6 3.09 -12.01 -3.25
C ILE A 6 3.91 -12.97 -2.38
N ARG A 7 4.62 -13.93 -2.98
CA ARG A 7 5.46 -14.88 -2.24
C ARG A 7 6.79 -14.31 -1.76
N ASN A 8 7.26 -13.17 -2.31
CA ASN A 8 8.57 -12.59 -2.03
C ASN A 8 8.57 -11.39 -1.06
N GLY A 9 7.49 -11.19 -0.28
CA GLY A 9 7.50 -10.27 0.87
C GLY A 9 7.76 -8.80 0.54
N LYS A 10 7.44 -8.34 -0.69
CA LYS A 10 7.74 -6.98 -1.17
C LYS A 10 6.59 -5.98 -1.14
N MET A 11 5.41 -6.38 -0.64
CA MET A 11 4.26 -5.49 -0.51
C MET A 11 4.29 -4.76 0.84
N ILE A 12 3.88 -3.49 0.84
CA ILE A 12 3.64 -2.70 2.05
C ILE A 12 2.45 -3.28 2.80
N ILE A 13 1.41 -3.70 2.05
CA ILE A 13 0.22 -4.30 2.65
C ILE A 13 0.44 -5.77 2.99
N LYS A 14 -0.19 -6.21 4.08
CA LYS A 14 -0.25 -7.62 4.46
C LYS A 14 -1.56 -8.22 3.99
N VAL A 15 -1.49 -9.30 3.23
CA VAL A 15 -2.67 -10.01 2.70
C VAL A 15 -3.64 -10.45 3.79
N SER A 16 -3.13 -10.88 4.96
CA SER A 16 -3.96 -11.29 6.10
C SER A 16 -4.84 -10.15 6.61
N GLU A 17 -4.25 -8.98 6.82
CA GLU A 17 -4.93 -7.78 7.32
C GLU A 17 -5.99 -7.28 6.33
N VAL A 18 -5.71 -7.38 5.02
CA VAL A 18 -6.66 -7.00 3.98
C VAL A 18 -7.87 -7.93 3.96
N LYS A 19 -7.65 -9.24 4.17
CA LYS A 19 -8.75 -10.21 4.28
C LYS A 19 -9.60 -9.98 5.53
N GLU A 20 -8.95 -9.71 6.66
CA GLU A 20 -9.64 -9.37 7.91
C GLU A 20 -10.49 -8.11 7.75
N ALA A 21 -9.93 -7.06 7.15
CA ALA A 21 -10.62 -5.80 6.89
C ALA A 21 -11.80 -5.94 5.91
N ALA A 22 -11.72 -6.85 4.93
CA ALA A 22 -12.82 -7.12 4.02
C ALA A 22 -14.00 -7.83 4.69
N GLY A 23 -13.75 -8.54 5.79
CA GLY A 23 -14.77 -9.24 6.55
C GLY A 23 -15.23 -10.56 5.93
N GLU A 24 -16.15 -11.22 6.63
CA GLU A 24 -16.68 -12.51 6.22
C GLU A 24 -17.54 -12.41 4.94
N GLY A 25 -17.54 -13.48 4.14
CA GLY A 25 -18.34 -13.58 2.91
C GLY A 25 -17.67 -13.00 1.67
N PHE A 26 -16.57 -12.26 1.80
CA PHE A 26 -15.84 -11.70 0.66
C PHE A 26 -14.66 -12.58 0.23
N ARG A 27 -14.56 -12.79 -1.09
CA ARG A 27 -13.36 -13.34 -1.73
C ARG A 27 -12.62 -12.20 -2.41
N ILE A 28 -11.31 -12.17 -2.25
CA ILE A 28 -10.44 -11.11 -2.79
C ILE A 28 -9.54 -11.74 -3.86
N SER A 29 -9.57 -11.17 -5.06
CA SER A 29 -8.70 -11.61 -6.16
C SER A 29 -7.24 -11.24 -5.90
N GLU A 30 -6.32 -11.90 -6.60
CA GLU A 30 -4.89 -11.62 -6.48
C GLU A 30 -4.57 -10.19 -6.94
N GLU A 31 -5.17 -9.77 -8.04
CA GLU A 31 -5.02 -8.45 -8.65
C GLU A 31 -5.39 -7.31 -7.70
N PHE A 32 -6.36 -7.55 -6.81
CA PHE A 32 -6.76 -6.56 -5.82
C PHE A 32 -5.61 -6.21 -4.87
N TYR A 33 -4.84 -7.19 -4.40
CA TYR A 33 -3.72 -6.92 -3.49
C TYR A 33 -2.62 -6.11 -4.19
N TYR A 34 -2.31 -6.42 -5.45
CA TYR A 34 -1.32 -5.67 -6.21
C TYR A 34 -1.75 -4.22 -6.42
N GLU A 35 -3.03 -4.01 -6.76
CA GLU A 35 -3.56 -2.68 -7.02
C GLU A 35 -3.67 -1.86 -5.73
N LEU A 36 -4.09 -2.47 -4.62
CA LEU A 36 -4.09 -1.83 -3.31
C LEU A 36 -2.67 -1.45 -2.87
N ASP A 37 -1.69 -2.34 -3.04
CA ASP A 37 -0.29 -2.04 -2.72
C ASP A 37 0.25 -0.90 -3.57
N ARG A 38 -0.05 -0.88 -4.87
CA ARG A 38 0.30 0.22 -5.79
C ARG A 38 -0.25 1.55 -5.28
N GLN A 39 -1.53 1.61 -4.93
CA GLN A 39 -2.17 2.83 -4.42
C GLN A 39 -1.55 3.31 -3.11
N VAL A 40 -1.26 2.39 -2.18
CA VAL A 40 -0.58 2.75 -0.91
C VAL A 40 0.81 3.32 -1.18
N ASN A 41 1.59 2.74 -2.11
CA ASN A 41 2.89 3.28 -2.51
C ASN A 41 2.75 4.70 -3.11
N GLU A 42 1.76 4.93 -3.97
CA GLU A 42 1.52 6.25 -4.57
C GLU A 42 1.16 7.32 -3.54
N ILE A 43 0.31 6.98 -2.57
CA ILE A 43 -0.03 7.86 -1.44
C ILE A 43 1.24 8.22 -0.64
N ILE A 44 2.09 7.25 -0.35
CA ILE A 44 3.35 7.47 0.39
C ILE A 44 4.33 8.34 -0.40
N GLU A 45 4.48 8.12 -1.71
CA GLU A 45 5.36 8.94 -2.55
C GLU A 45 4.89 10.38 -2.66
N GLU A 46 3.58 10.60 -2.76
CA GLU A 46 3.01 11.95 -2.75
C GLU A 46 3.24 12.65 -1.39
N ALA A 47 3.03 11.93 -0.28
CA ALA A 47 3.31 12.46 1.05
C ALA A 47 4.79 12.79 1.25
N LYS A 48 5.70 11.93 0.77
CA LYS A 48 7.15 12.21 0.72
C LYS A 48 7.46 13.46 -0.09
N ARG A 49 6.81 13.63 -1.25
CA ARG A 49 6.99 14.80 -2.11
C ARG A 49 6.57 16.09 -1.41
N ARG A 50 5.42 16.09 -0.71
CA ARG A 50 4.94 17.24 0.08
C ARG A 50 5.88 17.54 1.25
N ALA A 51 6.37 16.52 1.97
CA ALA A 51 7.35 16.70 3.03
C ALA A 51 8.65 17.33 2.50
N LYS A 52 9.19 16.78 1.40
CA LYS A 52 10.42 17.27 0.75
C LYS A 52 10.26 18.70 0.21
N LYS A 53 9.12 19.02 -0.41
CA LYS A 53 8.80 20.37 -0.89
C LYS A 53 8.85 21.41 0.23
N ASN A 54 8.50 21.00 1.45
CA ASN A 54 8.54 21.82 2.65
C ASN A 54 9.88 21.73 3.42
N GLY A 55 10.93 21.19 2.80
CA GLY A 55 12.27 21.07 3.40
C GLY A 55 12.36 20.06 4.55
N ARG A 56 11.38 19.16 4.70
CA ARG A 56 11.32 18.18 5.80
C ARG A 56 11.71 16.78 5.32
N ARG A 57 12.33 16.01 6.22
CA ARG A 57 12.57 14.56 6.05
C ARG A 57 11.50 13.70 6.74
N THR A 58 10.75 14.28 7.67
CA THR A 58 9.66 13.61 8.38
C THR A 58 8.34 13.87 7.65
N ILE A 59 7.68 12.79 7.22
CA ILE A 59 6.29 12.80 6.73
C ILE A 59 5.38 13.01 7.93
N LYS A 60 4.42 13.94 7.82
CA LYS A 60 3.45 14.25 8.87
C LYS A 60 2.02 13.95 8.39
N PRO A 61 1.02 13.91 9.29
CA PRO A 61 -0.36 13.58 8.91
C PRO A 61 -0.94 14.45 7.79
N TYR A 62 -0.58 15.74 7.74
CA TYR A 62 -1.04 16.68 6.71
C TYR A 62 -0.28 16.55 5.36
N ASP A 63 0.69 15.65 5.27
CA ASP A 63 1.32 15.30 3.99
C ASP A 63 0.54 14.20 3.25
N LEU A 64 -0.31 13.42 3.93
CA LEU A 64 -1.28 12.52 3.29
C LEU A 64 -2.39 13.34 2.61
#